data_AF-A0A317Y009-F1
#
_entry.id   AF-A0A317Y009-F1
#
_cell.length_a   1.000
_cell.length_b   1.000
_cell.length_c   1.000
_cell.angle_alpha   90.00
_cell.angle_beta   90.00
_cell.angle_gamma   90.00
#
_symmetry.space_group_name_H-M   'P 1'
#
loop_
_entity.id
_entity.type
_entity.pdbx_description
1 polymer ?
#
loop_
_entity_poly.entity_id
_entity_poly.type
_entity_poly.pdbx_seq_one_letter_code
_entity_poly.pdbx_strand_id
1 'polypeptide(L)'
;MKAIFKILLVLAVLSGFRVMAAPTAFRPSFGDRSASGSNQLPPQVHDKYFFRAPTSEYYETSIEKAKEISIGKYKKFNKELFEDDVRNYFETAGFENDIVSLKHYLRKARNDKERVYFRPLNFPPVPSRTLQEFWDDFVINYNKVLDELEIPASAAGAAARNVRP
;
A
#
# COMPACT_ATOMS: atom_id res chain seq x y z
N MET A 1 -5.34 -46.94 -26.57
CA MET A 1 -5.51 -46.02 -25.42
C MET A 1 -4.89 -44.68 -25.78
N LYS A 2 -5.42 -43.62 -25.17
CA LYS A 2 -5.43 -42.22 -25.60
C LYS A 2 -4.06 -41.61 -25.92
N ALA A 3 -4.12 -40.71 -26.91
CA ALA A 3 -3.07 -39.88 -27.47
C ALA A 3 -2.53 -38.83 -26.47
N ILE A 4 -1.70 -37.93 -27.03
CA ILE A 4 -1.20 -36.65 -26.46
C ILE A 4 0.10 -36.92 -25.65
N PHE A 5 1.30 -36.54 -26.09
CA PHE A 5 1.76 -35.20 -26.43
C PHE A 5 2.93 -35.27 -27.43
N LYS A 6 2.72 -34.80 -28.65
CA LYS A 6 3.77 -34.30 -29.53
C LYS A 6 3.28 -32.98 -30.09
N ILE A 7 4.09 -31.93 -29.88
CA ILE A 7 4.49 -30.86 -30.81
C ILE A 7 5.14 -29.79 -29.89
N LEU A 8 6.46 -29.77 -29.75
CA LEU A 8 7.45 -29.13 -30.65
C LEU A 8 7.26 -27.59 -30.66
N LEU A 9 8.21 -26.88 -30.06
CA LEU A 9 9.29 -26.14 -30.77
C LEU A 9 8.75 -24.72 -31.11
N VAL A 10 9.38 -23.62 -30.70
CA VAL A 10 10.58 -23.09 -31.35
C VAL A 10 11.26 -22.04 -30.48
N LEU A 11 12.59 -22.15 -30.49
CA LEU A 11 13.63 -21.30 -29.94
C LEU A 11 13.77 -19.96 -30.71
N ALA A 12 14.10 -18.91 -29.96
CA ALA A 12 14.92 -17.75 -30.34
C ALA A 12 14.39 -16.77 -31.40
N VAL A 13 15.02 -15.57 -31.44
CA VAL A 13 14.82 -14.42 -32.36
C VAL A 13 13.76 -13.44 -31.79
N LEU A 14 14.08 -12.32 -31.13
CA LEU A 14 15.06 -11.29 -31.45
C LEU A 14 15.56 -10.54 -30.21
N SER A 15 16.88 -10.48 -30.10
CA SER A 15 17.61 -9.38 -29.48
C SER A 15 17.24 -8.03 -30.09
N GLY A 16 17.16 -7.00 -29.23
CA GLY A 16 17.48 -5.64 -29.64
C GLY A 16 16.45 -4.58 -29.27
N PHE A 17 16.47 -4.14 -28.02
CA PHE A 17 16.34 -2.72 -27.74
C PHE A 17 17.33 -2.33 -26.66
N ARG A 18 18.29 -1.50 -27.04
CA ARG A 18 19.21 -0.81 -26.15
C ARG A 18 18.40 0.13 -25.26
N VAL A 19 18.62 0.11 -23.95
CA VAL A 19 18.67 1.37 -23.18
C VAL A 19 19.74 1.22 -22.09
N MET A 20 20.94 1.67 -22.43
CA MET A 20 21.83 2.25 -21.44
C MET A 20 21.29 3.66 -21.17
N ALA A 21 20.84 3.94 -19.95
CA ALA A 21 20.61 5.30 -19.47
C ALA A 21 20.65 5.31 -17.93
N ALA A 22 21.86 5.46 -17.39
CA ALA A 22 22.08 6.22 -16.16
C ALA A 22 22.98 7.39 -16.55
N PRO A 23 22.93 8.58 -15.93
CA PRO A 23 21.92 9.14 -15.02
C PRO A 23 21.41 10.52 -15.54
N THR A 24 20.11 10.79 -15.54
CA THR A 24 19.65 12.18 -15.48
C THR A 24 19.53 12.54 -14.01
N ALA A 25 20.63 13.05 -13.46
CA ALA A 25 20.58 13.87 -12.26
C ALA A 25 19.51 14.93 -12.48
N PHE A 26 18.46 14.88 -11.65
CA PHE A 26 17.45 15.92 -11.59
C PHE A 26 18.16 17.19 -11.13
N ARG A 27 18.59 18.02 -12.08
CA ARG A 27 19.00 19.39 -11.79
C ARG A 27 17.72 20.15 -11.48
N PRO A 28 17.53 20.68 -10.26
CA PRO A 28 16.43 21.59 -10.02
C PRO A 28 16.68 22.85 -10.85
N SER A 29 15.85 23.04 -11.88
CA SER A 29 15.71 24.34 -12.53
C SER A 29 14.95 25.24 -11.57
N PHE A 30 15.68 25.93 -10.68
CA PHE A 30 15.18 27.14 -10.03
C PHE A 30 15.13 28.25 -11.08
N GLY A 31 14.16 28.14 -11.99
CA GLY A 31 13.85 29.12 -13.02
C GLY A 31 12.51 29.74 -12.69
N ASP A 32 12.59 30.94 -12.11
CA ASP A 32 11.55 31.93 -11.88
C ASP A 32 10.19 31.63 -12.52
N ARG A 33 9.23 31.17 -11.72
CA ARG A 33 7.82 31.42 -11.98
C ARG A 33 7.27 32.27 -10.85
N SER A 34 7.24 33.57 -11.12
CA SER A 34 6.35 34.54 -10.52
C SER A 34 4.92 33.99 -10.48
N ALA A 35 4.53 33.43 -9.34
CA ALA A 35 3.14 33.12 -9.04
C ALA A 35 2.53 34.33 -8.33
N SER A 36 2.07 35.28 -9.13
CA SER A 36 1.06 36.24 -8.71
C SER A 36 -0.23 35.48 -8.39
N GLY A 37 -0.71 35.59 -7.14
CA GLY A 37 -2.11 35.38 -6.79
C GLY A 37 -2.53 33.95 -6.46
N SER A 38 -2.30 33.53 -5.22
CA SER A 38 -3.35 32.99 -4.34
C SER A 38 -2.71 32.50 -3.04
N ASN A 39 -3.12 33.08 -1.91
CA ASN A 39 -2.89 32.54 -0.57
C ASN A 39 -3.77 31.28 -0.37
N GLN A 40 -3.61 30.25 -1.20
CA GLN A 40 -4.00 28.91 -0.80
C GLN A 40 -2.79 28.32 -0.09
N LEU A 41 -2.85 28.28 1.24
CA LEU A 41 -2.02 27.36 2.01
C LEU A 41 -2.10 26.00 1.30
N PRO A 42 -0.96 25.40 0.89
CA PRO A 42 -0.99 24.10 0.25
C PRO A 42 -1.79 23.15 1.14
N PRO A 43 -2.57 22.22 0.55
CA PRO A 43 -3.33 21.24 1.33
C PRO A 43 -2.39 20.61 2.36
N GLN A 44 -2.78 20.65 3.63
CA GLN A 44 -1.96 20.06 4.70
C GLN A 44 -1.70 18.61 4.31
N VAL A 45 -0.44 18.32 3.97
CA VAL A 45 -0.03 16.99 3.56
C VAL A 45 -0.11 16.12 4.81
N HIS A 46 -1.05 15.18 4.84
CA HIS A 46 -1.02 14.09 5.81
C HIS A 46 0.23 13.26 5.52
N ASP A 47 1.34 13.57 6.20
CA ASP A 47 2.63 12.94 5.97
C ASP A 47 2.78 11.63 6.77
N LYS A 48 1.83 11.33 7.66
CA LYS A 48 1.84 10.17 8.55
C LYS A 48 0.45 9.55 8.69
N TYR A 49 0.42 8.24 8.59
CA TYR A 49 -0.73 7.38 8.78
C TYR A 49 -0.63 6.61 10.10
N PHE A 50 -1.78 6.42 10.74
CA PHE A 50 -1.87 5.85 12.08
C PHE A 50 -2.45 4.44 12.02
N PHE A 51 -1.57 3.45 12.15
CA PHE A 51 -1.97 2.05 12.24
C PHE A 51 -2.03 1.63 13.69
N ARG A 52 -3.09 0.90 14.09
CA ARG A 52 -3.07 0.22 15.38
C ARG A 52 -2.05 -0.91 15.31
N ALA A 53 -1.22 -1.06 16.33
CA ALA A 53 -0.35 -2.21 16.38
C ALA A 53 -1.18 -3.48 16.63
N PRO A 54 -0.88 -4.59 15.94
CA PRO A 54 -1.56 -5.84 16.18
C PRO A 54 -1.10 -6.43 17.51
N THR A 55 -2.02 -7.09 18.21
CA THR A 55 -1.67 -7.93 19.38
C THR A 55 -1.42 -9.38 18.94
N SER A 56 -1.89 -9.73 17.75
CA SER A 56 -1.88 -11.07 17.17
C SER A 56 -1.02 -11.19 15.90
N GLU A 57 -1.01 -12.39 15.32
CA GLU A 57 -0.41 -12.67 14.00
C GLU A 57 -1.30 -12.27 12.81
N TYR A 58 -2.51 -11.76 13.06
CA TYR A 58 -3.49 -11.48 12.01
C TYR A 58 -3.20 -10.23 11.17
N TYR A 59 -2.17 -9.44 11.51
CA TYR A 59 -1.87 -8.19 10.83
C TYR A 59 -1.57 -8.35 9.34
N GLU A 60 -0.92 -9.44 8.93
CA GLU A 60 -0.65 -9.71 7.52
C GLU A 60 -1.96 -9.95 6.76
N THR A 61 -2.85 -10.76 7.33
CA THR A 61 -4.19 -10.99 6.79
C THR A 61 -5.01 -9.69 6.75
N SER A 62 -4.92 -8.85 7.78
CA SER A 62 -5.58 -7.54 7.81
C SER A 62 -5.08 -6.61 6.71
N ILE A 63 -3.78 -6.63 6.41
CA ILE A 63 -3.19 -5.85 5.32
C ILE A 63 -3.73 -6.31 3.97
N GLU A 64 -3.72 -7.62 3.69
CA GLU A 64 -4.18 -8.13 2.39
C GLU A 64 -5.68 -7.86 2.18
N LYS A 65 -6.50 -8.09 3.21
CA LYS A 65 -7.94 -7.79 3.15
C LYS A 65 -8.22 -6.27 3.02
N ALA A 66 -7.51 -5.43 3.76
CA ALA A 66 -7.66 -3.98 3.65
C ALA A 66 -7.30 -3.47 2.26
N LYS A 67 -6.23 -4.03 1.68
CA LYS A 67 -5.81 -3.75 0.30
C LYS A 67 -6.90 -4.13 -0.71
N GLU A 68 -7.47 -5.34 -0.60
CA GLU A 68 -8.57 -5.78 -1.47
C GLU A 68 -9.80 -4.87 -1.38
N ILE A 69 -10.22 -4.51 -0.16
CA ILE A 69 -11.38 -3.64 0.08
C ILE A 69 -11.13 -2.24 -0.49
N SER A 70 -9.97 -1.64 -0.19
CA SER A 70 -9.62 -0.31 -0.69
C SER A 70 -9.55 -0.30 -2.21
N ILE A 71 -8.80 -1.20 -2.84
CA ILE A 71 -8.72 -1.28 -4.31
C ILE A 71 -10.10 -1.53 -4.93
N GLY A 72 -10.92 -2.40 -4.31
CA GLY A 72 -12.28 -2.70 -4.77
C GLY A 72 -13.19 -1.47 -4.80
N LYS A 73 -13.11 -0.59 -3.79
CA LYS A 73 -13.84 0.69 -3.75
C LYS A 73 -13.48 1.54 -4.98
N TYR A 74 -12.20 1.78 -5.22
CA TYR A 74 -11.75 2.65 -6.31
C TYR A 74 -12.02 2.05 -7.70
N LYS A 75 -11.94 0.72 -7.88
CA LYS A 75 -12.36 0.06 -9.13
C LYS A 75 -13.85 0.22 -9.44
N LYS A 76 -14.71 0.33 -8.43
CA LYS A 76 -16.17 0.41 -8.57
C LYS A 76 -16.67 1.83 -8.83
N PHE A 77 -16.02 2.84 -8.24
CA PHE A 77 -16.55 4.21 -8.21
C PHE A 77 -16.01 5.14 -9.30
N ASN A 78 -14.85 4.89 -9.90
CA ASN A 78 -14.42 5.62 -11.10
C ASN A 78 -13.13 5.04 -11.71
N LYS A 79 -13.18 4.58 -12.96
CA LYS A 79 -11.97 4.15 -13.71
C LYS A 79 -11.03 5.33 -14.00
N GLU A 80 -11.56 6.54 -14.14
CA GLU A 80 -10.80 7.74 -14.51
C GLU A 80 -10.10 8.37 -13.29
N LEU A 81 -10.72 8.36 -12.10
CA LEU A 81 -10.12 8.84 -10.83
C LEU A 81 -9.08 7.88 -10.24
N PHE A 82 -8.95 6.66 -10.75
CA PHE A 82 -7.73 5.85 -10.59
C PHE A 82 -6.60 6.44 -11.45
N GLU A 83 -6.45 7.77 -11.32
CA GLU A 83 -5.61 8.64 -12.13
C GLU A 83 -4.18 8.08 -12.19
N ASP A 84 -3.50 8.46 -13.26
CA ASP A 84 -2.22 7.89 -13.67
C ASP A 84 -1.18 7.85 -12.56
N ASP A 85 -1.30 8.67 -11.51
CA ASP A 85 -0.43 8.76 -10.36
C ASP A 85 -0.68 7.65 -9.32
N VAL A 86 -1.93 7.36 -8.94
CA VAL A 86 -2.26 6.19 -8.10
C VAL A 86 -1.89 4.93 -8.89
N ARG A 87 -2.25 4.87 -10.17
CA ARG A 87 -1.89 3.76 -11.04
C ARG A 87 -0.38 3.56 -11.12
N ASN A 88 0.40 4.62 -11.40
CA ASN A 88 1.86 4.55 -11.38
C ASN A 88 2.38 4.08 -10.04
N TYR A 89 1.82 4.56 -8.94
CA TYR A 89 2.25 4.19 -7.60
C TYR A 89 2.06 2.68 -7.31
N PHE A 90 1.01 2.07 -7.88
CA PHE A 90 0.82 0.62 -7.87
C PHE A 90 1.70 -0.13 -8.90
N GLU A 91 1.83 0.39 -10.13
CA GLU A 91 2.57 -0.25 -11.23
C GLU A 91 4.09 -0.24 -11.00
N THR A 92 4.62 0.79 -10.35
CA THR A 92 6.05 0.92 -10.02
C THR A 92 6.48 0.14 -8.77
N ALA A 93 5.60 -0.70 -8.23
CA ALA A 93 5.79 -1.41 -6.97
C ALA A 93 6.03 -0.50 -5.74
N GLY A 94 5.77 0.81 -5.85
CA GLY A 94 5.88 1.76 -4.74
C GLY A 94 4.99 1.34 -3.56
N PHE A 95 3.73 0.97 -3.85
CA PHE A 95 2.82 0.47 -2.84
C PHE A 95 3.30 -0.81 -2.16
N GLU A 96 3.76 -1.82 -2.93
CA GLU A 96 4.22 -3.09 -2.33
C GLU A 96 5.46 -2.88 -1.44
N ASN A 97 6.40 -2.03 -1.86
CA ASN A 97 7.57 -1.68 -1.06
C ASN A 97 7.19 -0.98 0.25
N ASP A 98 6.20 -0.09 0.20
CA ASP A 98 5.67 0.57 1.39
C ASP A 98 4.91 -0.41 2.29
N ILE A 99 4.19 -1.40 1.73
CA ILE A 99 3.56 -2.48 2.50
C ILE A 99 4.60 -3.37 3.20
N VAL A 100 5.71 -3.73 2.54
CA VAL A 100 6.80 -4.48 3.18
C VAL A 100 7.36 -3.70 4.38
N SER A 101 7.58 -2.40 4.19
CA SER A 101 8.05 -1.51 5.27
C SER A 101 7.03 -1.45 6.41
N LEU A 102 5.74 -1.27 6.10
CA LEU A 102 4.67 -1.26 7.09
C LEU A 102 4.60 -2.57 7.89
N LYS A 103 4.67 -3.73 7.22
CA LYS A 103 4.70 -5.06 7.87
C LYS A 103 5.84 -5.14 8.90
N HIS A 104 7.02 -4.65 8.55
CA HIS A 104 8.17 -4.60 9.47
C HIS A 104 7.92 -3.71 10.70
N TYR A 105 7.35 -2.52 10.51
CA TYR A 105 7.03 -1.63 11.63
C TYR A 105 5.95 -2.22 12.55
N LEU A 106 4.88 -2.80 11.98
CA LEU A 106 3.82 -3.44 12.76
C LEU A 106 4.33 -4.65 13.54
N ARG A 107 5.17 -5.48 12.92
CA ARG A 107 5.80 -6.63 13.58
C ARG A 107 6.64 -6.20 14.78
N LYS A 108 7.40 -5.10 14.66
CA LYS A 108 8.19 -4.54 15.76
C LYS A 108 7.31 -3.94 16.86
N ALA A 109 6.20 -3.30 16.49
CA ALA A 109 5.33 -2.61 17.42
C ALA A 109 4.45 -3.55 18.26
N ARG A 110 4.30 -4.82 17.86
CA ARG A 110 3.52 -5.85 18.55
C ARG A 110 3.81 -5.96 20.05
N ASN A 111 5.04 -5.68 20.48
CA ASN A 111 5.45 -5.87 21.87
C ASN A 111 5.33 -4.62 22.73
N ASP A 112 5.39 -3.41 22.15
CA ASP A 112 5.71 -2.19 22.93
C ASP A 112 4.81 -0.98 22.64
N LYS A 113 3.96 -1.00 21.62
CA LYS A 113 3.19 0.21 21.22
C LYS A 113 1.77 -0.13 20.83
N GLU A 114 0.81 0.70 21.24
CA GLU A 114 -0.57 0.62 20.74
C GLU A 114 -0.71 1.14 19.30
N ARG A 115 0.24 1.98 18.85
CA ARG A 115 0.15 2.70 17.56
C ARG A 115 1.47 2.72 16.80
N VAL A 116 1.37 2.58 15.48
CA VAL A 116 2.45 2.72 14.51
C VAL A 116 2.20 3.95 13.66
N TYR A 117 3.15 4.88 13.72
CA TYR A 117 3.21 6.03 12.82
C TYR A 117 3.96 5.59 11.57
N PHE A 118 3.27 5.54 10.45
CA PHE A 118 3.83 5.08 9.18
C PHE A 118 3.80 6.20 8.15
N ARG A 119 4.91 6.38 7.43
CA ARG A 119 5.01 7.26 6.27
C ARG A 119 5.41 6.42 5.06
N PRO A 120 4.62 6.38 3.98
CA PRO A 120 5.00 5.73 2.73
C PRO A 120 6.30 6.38 2.21
N LEU A 121 7.31 5.57 1.94
CA LEU A 121 8.63 6.04 1.50
C LEU A 121 8.63 6.34 0.00
N ASN A 122 7.77 5.64 -0.74
CA ASN A 122 7.65 5.78 -2.19
C ASN A 122 6.53 6.76 -2.56
N PHE A 123 6.08 7.58 -1.60
CA PHE A 123 5.12 8.63 -1.89
C PHE A 123 5.69 9.63 -2.90
N PRO A 124 4.92 10.02 -3.93
CA PRO A 124 5.35 11.07 -4.84
C PRO A 124 5.54 12.38 -4.04
N PRO A 125 6.47 13.26 -4.46
CA PRO A 125 6.79 14.50 -3.73
C PRO A 125 5.58 15.41 -3.48
N VAL A 126 4.59 15.36 -4.37
CA VAL A 126 3.30 16.02 -4.23
C VAL A 126 2.22 14.94 -4.42
N PRO A 127 1.76 14.29 -3.34
CA PRO A 127 0.75 13.25 -3.45
C PRO A 127 -0.59 13.88 -3.84
N SER A 128 -1.25 13.31 -4.85
CA SER A 128 -2.59 13.74 -5.18
C SER A 128 -3.53 13.50 -4.02
N ARG A 129 -4.64 14.23 -4.04
CA ARG A 129 -5.74 14.03 -3.10
C ARG A 129 -6.25 12.59 -3.15
N THR A 130 -6.37 12.01 -4.34
CA THR A 130 -6.83 10.62 -4.53
C THR A 130 -5.90 9.61 -3.85
N LEU A 131 -4.58 9.79 -3.98
CA LEU A 131 -3.61 8.90 -3.36
C LEU A 131 -3.62 9.02 -1.82
N GLN A 132 -3.84 10.23 -1.30
CA GLN A 132 -4.01 10.45 0.14
C GLN A 132 -5.29 9.78 0.66
N GLU A 133 -6.42 10.00 -0.02
CA GLU A 133 -7.71 9.38 0.32
C GLU A 133 -7.62 7.85 0.28
N PHE A 134 -6.85 7.29 -0.67
CA PHE A 134 -6.63 5.85 -0.76
C PHE A 134 -5.94 5.31 0.50
N TRP A 135 -4.89 5.99 0.97
CA TRP A 135 -4.18 5.57 2.19
C TRP A 135 -5.03 5.78 3.44
N ASP A 136 -5.84 6.83 3.51
CA ASP A 136 -6.80 7.04 4.59
C ASP A 136 -7.80 5.88 4.64
N ASP A 137 -8.40 5.52 3.50
CA ASP A 137 -9.29 4.36 3.38
C ASP A 137 -8.59 3.06 3.77
N PHE A 138 -7.34 2.86 3.33
CA PHE A 138 -6.54 1.69 3.67
C PHE A 138 -6.30 1.56 5.18
N VAL A 139 -5.97 2.65 5.86
CA VAL A 139 -5.79 2.68 7.32
C VAL A 139 -7.10 2.32 8.05
N ILE A 140 -8.21 2.93 7.63
CA ILE A 140 -9.54 2.66 8.20
C ILE A 140 -9.88 1.18 8.03
N ASN A 141 -9.71 0.63 6.83
CA ASN A 141 -10.01 -0.76 6.53
C ASN A 141 -9.07 -1.72 7.28
N TYR A 142 -7.79 -1.39 7.40
CA TYR A 142 -6.84 -2.19 8.18
C TYR A 142 -7.28 -2.31 9.64
N ASN A 143 -7.56 -1.18 10.29
CA ASN A 143 -7.95 -1.18 11.71
C ASN A 143 -9.27 -1.94 11.92
N LYS A 144 -10.24 -1.75 11.01
CA LYS A 144 -11.52 -2.48 11.04
C LYS A 144 -11.33 -3.99 10.89
N VAL A 145 -10.58 -4.44 9.88
CA VAL A 145 -10.36 -5.88 9.67
C VAL A 145 -9.55 -6.48 10.82
N LEU A 146 -8.57 -5.73 11.36
CA LEU A 146 -7.84 -6.16 12.53
C LEU A 146 -8.77 -6.36 13.75
N ASP A 147 -9.73 -5.48 13.98
CA ASP A 147 -10.75 -5.67 15.02
C ASP A 147 -11.62 -6.92 14.81
N GLU A 148 -12.08 -7.12 13.57
CA GLU A 148 -12.89 -8.28 13.19
C GLU A 148 -12.15 -9.61 13.42
N LEU A 149 -10.83 -9.63 13.29
CA LEU A 149 -10.01 -10.81 13.50
C LEU A 149 -9.58 -10.99 14.96
N GLU A 150 -9.22 -9.92 15.66
CA GLU A 150 -8.63 -10.00 17.01
C GLU A 150 -9.67 -10.10 18.13
N ILE A 151 -10.79 -9.38 18.07
CA ILE A 151 -11.79 -9.36 19.14
C ILE A 151 -12.39 -10.77 19.37
N PRO A 152 -12.83 -11.51 18.34
CA PRO A 152 -13.36 -12.86 18.53
C PRO A 152 -12.31 -13.85 19.03
N ALA A 153 -11.08 -13.77 18.52
CA ALA A 153 -9.98 -14.64 18.93
C ALA A 153 -9.59 -14.41 20.40
N SER A 154 -9.56 -13.15 20.83
CA SER A 154 -9.32 -12.78 22.22
C SER A 154 -10.42 -13.29 23.15
N ALA A 155 -11.70 -13.13 22.77
CA ALA A 155 -12.84 -13.62 23.54
C ALA A 155 -12.86 -15.16 23.67
N ALA A 156 -12.56 -15.88 22.59
CA ALA A 156 -12.46 -17.34 22.62
C ALA A 156 -11.30 -17.81 23.52
N GLY A 157 -10.14 -17.13 23.46
CA GLY A 157 -9.01 -17.40 24.34
C GLY A 157 -9.32 -17.15 25.82
N ALA A 158 -10.05 -16.09 26.14
CA ALA A 158 -10.49 -15.79 27.50
C ALA A 158 -11.50 -16.84 28.01
N ALA A 159 -12.47 -17.23 27.17
CA ALA A 159 -13.43 -18.28 27.51
C ALA A 159 -12.75 -19.63 27.78
N ALA A 160 -11.78 -20.04 26.96
CA ALA A 160 -11.04 -21.29 27.16
C ALA A 160 -10.24 -21.33 28.47
N ARG A 161 -9.78 -20.18 28.99
CA ARG A 161 -9.08 -20.09 30.28
C ARG A 161 -10.02 -20.23 31.47
N ASN A 162 -11.27 -19.78 31.34
CA ASN A 162 -12.29 -19.85 32.39
C ASN A 162 -13.00 -21.21 32.49
N VAL A 163 -12.73 -22.14 31.56
CA VAL A 163 -13.34 -23.49 31.50
C VAL A 163 -12.40 -24.58 32.01
N ARG A 164 -11.15 -24.25 32.40
CA ARG A 164 -10.27 -25.22 33.08
C ARG A 164 -10.69 -25.35 34.55
N PRO A 165 -11.06 -26.56 35.03
CA PRO A 165 -11.42 -26.81 36.43
C PRO A 165 -10.23 -26.68 37.39
#